data_AF-A0A2N1MDR8-F1
#
_entry.id   AF-A0A2N1MDR8-F1
#
_cell.length_a   1.000
_cell.length_b   1.000
_cell.length_c   1.000
_cell.angle_alpha   90.00
_cell.angle_beta   90.00
_cell.angle_gamma   90.00
#
_symmetry.space_group_name_H-M   'P 1'
#
loop_
_entity.id
_entity.type
_entity.pdbx_description
1 polymer ?
#
loop_
_entity_poly.entity_id
_entity_poly.type
_entity_poly.pdbx_seq_one_letter_code
_entity_poly.pdbx_strand_id
1 'polypeptide(L)'
;MSNKEIFIGYTFFHPEKMKWYTEADTLYSTRKGKSYILLHVDSLQKEKDMLTIVTNNRHIIKKYERPFLINSDQPMMNTKYRISKYLTSVFCGLPIDIETRNKYFLRICQLLLDKLVVIENRLKKQEKNTTYIKFGHGRQIWYLGFYIPCSFCSNVCAYVMSRNRKVCQNCRLKVIATLTPPPQNVFENFSQVK
;
A
#
# COMPACT_ATOMS: atom_id res chain seq x y z
N MET A 1 16.29 -19.29 -23.24
CA MET A 1 15.74 -18.10 -22.55
C MET A 1 15.68 -18.43 -21.07
N SER A 2 16.40 -17.71 -20.22
CA SER A 2 16.46 -18.03 -18.78
C SER A 2 15.15 -17.64 -18.09
N ASN A 3 14.62 -18.54 -17.26
CA ASN A 3 13.49 -18.25 -16.39
C ASN A 3 13.86 -17.09 -15.47
N LYS A 4 12.93 -16.15 -15.30
CA LYS A 4 13.15 -15.00 -14.41
C LYS A 4 12.62 -15.34 -13.02
N GLU A 5 13.44 -15.09 -12.00
CA GLU A 5 13.11 -15.40 -10.62
C GLU A 5 12.53 -14.17 -9.90
N ILE A 6 11.55 -14.39 -9.01
CA ILE A 6 11.04 -13.36 -8.09
C ILE A 6 11.16 -13.87 -6.66
N PHE A 7 11.64 -13.00 -5.77
CA PHE A 7 11.53 -13.18 -4.34
C PHE A 7 10.26 -12.54 -3.79
N ILE A 8 9.51 -13.25 -2.95
CA ILE A 8 8.43 -12.69 -2.15
C ILE A 8 8.91 -12.59 -0.71
N GLY A 9 8.96 -11.36 -0.18
CA GLY A 9 9.34 -11.08 1.20
C GLY A 9 8.19 -10.48 2.01
N TYR A 10 8.01 -10.96 3.23
CA TYR A 10 7.03 -10.42 4.17
C TYR A 10 7.71 -9.64 5.29
N THR A 11 7.19 -8.46 5.61
CA THR A 11 7.66 -7.63 6.72
C THR A 11 6.51 -7.30 7.67
N PHE A 12 6.78 -7.41 8.97
CA PHE A 12 5.75 -7.15 9.98
C PHE A 12 5.56 -5.65 10.18
N PHE A 13 4.32 -5.18 10.01
CA PHE A 13 3.95 -3.80 10.29
C PHE A 13 3.76 -3.60 11.79
N HIS A 14 4.56 -2.71 12.37
CA HIS A 14 4.46 -2.32 13.78
C HIS A 14 3.71 -0.99 13.89
N PRO A 15 2.39 -0.99 14.20
CA PRO A 15 1.68 0.25 14.49
C PRO A 15 2.22 0.87 15.79
N GLU A 16 2.91 2.02 15.69
CA GLU A 16 3.66 2.61 16.82
C GLU A 16 2.80 3.04 18.02
N LYS A 17 1.50 3.36 17.87
CA LYS A 17 0.67 3.86 18.99
C LYS A 17 -0.82 3.47 18.90
N MET A 18 -1.40 3.08 20.03
CA MET A 18 -2.86 3.01 20.25
C MET A 18 -3.45 4.42 20.14
N LYS A 19 -3.97 4.78 18.98
CA LYS A 19 -4.81 5.98 18.80
C LYS A 19 -6.09 5.61 18.05
N TRP A 20 -7.13 6.39 18.28
CA TRP A 20 -8.37 6.31 17.49
C TRP A 20 -8.06 6.85 16.09
N TYR A 21 -8.13 5.95 15.12
CA TYR A 21 -7.96 6.29 13.72
C TYR A 21 -9.27 5.99 12.98
N THR A 22 -9.76 6.96 12.22
CA THR A 22 -10.95 6.84 11.37
C THR A 22 -10.54 6.65 9.90
N GLU A 23 -11.42 6.05 9.10
CA GLU A 23 -11.24 5.88 7.65
C GLU A 23 -9.96 5.12 7.23
N ALA A 24 -9.19 5.64 6.26
CA ALA A 24 -7.97 5.01 5.73
C ALA A 24 -6.88 4.80 6.79
N ASP A 25 -6.90 5.59 7.87
CA ASP A 25 -5.95 5.50 8.97
C ASP A 25 -6.18 4.28 9.86
N THR A 26 -7.27 3.51 9.67
CA THR A 26 -7.51 2.27 10.43
C THR A 26 -6.44 1.20 10.24
N LEU A 27 -5.53 1.34 9.26
CA LEU A 27 -4.31 0.53 9.14
C LEU A 27 -3.47 0.61 10.43
N TYR A 28 -3.40 1.79 11.04
CA TYR A 28 -2.62 2.06 12.25
C TYR A 28 -3.39 1.72 13.54
N SER A 29 -4.67 1.32 13.43
CA SER A 29 -5.45 0.93 14.59
C SER A 29 -5.03 -0.45 15.10
N THR A 30 -4.71 -0.52 16.38
CA THR A 30 -4.33 -1.77 17.07
C THR A 30 -5.54 -2.53 17.63
N ARG A 31 -6.78 -2.04 17.42
CA ARG A 31 -7.99 -2.74 17.90
C ARG A 31 -8.23 -4.00 17.06
N LYS A 32 -8.47 -5.11 17.78
CA LYS A 32 -8.52 -6.49 17.30
C LYS A 32 -9.32 -6.69 16.01
N GLY A 33 -8.74 -7.46 15.07
CA GLY A 33 -9.48 -8.22 14.05
C GLY A 33 -9.22 -7.84 12.59
N LYS A 34 -8.57 -6.70 12.30
CA LYS A 34 -8.31 -6.29 10.90
C LYS A 34 -6.92 -6.75 10.46
N SER A 35 -6.87 -7.70 9.52
CA SER A 35 -5.63 -8.14 8.89
C SER A 35 -5.38 -7.36 7.59
N TYR A 36 -4.33 -6.56 7.55
CA TYR A 36 -3.88 -5.83 6.37
C TYR A 36 -2.69 -6.55 5.77
N ILE A 37 -2.71 -6.74 4.45
CA ILE A 37 -1.67 -7.41 3.70
C ILE A 37 -1.43 -6.57 2.44
N LEU A 38 -0.42 -5.71 2.47
CA LEU A 38 -0.23 -4.64 1.50
C LEU A 38 1.06 -4.85 0.71
N LEU A 39 0.96 -4.84 -0.62
CA LEU A 39 2.08 -4.93 -1.55
C LEU A 39 2.70 -3.55 -1.77
N HIS A 40 4.03 -3.47 -1.80
CA HIS A 40 4.72 -2.24 -2.15
C HIS A 40 4.45 -1.86 -3.62
N VAL A 41 3.93 -0.66 -3.90
CA VAL A 41 3.59 -0.25 -5.29
C VAL A 41 4.80 -0.37 -6.21
N ASP A 42 5.99 0.07 -5.78
CA ASP A 42 7.15 0.05 -6.67
C ASP A 42 7.70 -1.36 -6.89
N SER A 43 7.30 -2.36 -6.10
CA SER A 43 7.64 -3.78 -6.37
C SER A 43 6.96 -4.31 -7.63
N LEU A 44 6.02 -3.57 -8.21
CA LEU A 44 5.39 -3.91 -9.49
C LEU A 44 6.19 -3.48 -10.72
N GLN A 45 7.26 -2.70 -10.53
CA GLN A 45 8.15 -2.29 -11.62
C GLN A 45 8.85 -3.51 -12.23
N LYS A 46 8.98 -3.52 -13.57
CA LYS A 46 9.49 -4.66 -14.35
C LYS A 46 10.93 -5.08 -13.96
N GLU A 47 11.71 -4.12 -13.48
CA GLU A 47 13.13 -4.28 -13.13
C GLU A 47 13.35 -4.87 -11.74
N LYS A 48 12.35 -4.83 -10.84
CA LYS A 48 12.52 -5.34 -9.48
C LYS A 48 12.26 -6.82 -9.41
N ASP A 49 13.18 -7.58 -8.85
CA ASP A 49 13.01 -9.03 -8.68
C ASP A 49 12.45 -9.40 -7.30
N MET A 50 11.99 -8.40 -6.52
CA MET A 50 11.43 -8.60 -5.19
C MET A 50 10.03 -7.97 -5.02
N LEU A 51 9.09 -8.78 -4.57
CA LEU A 51 7.78 -8.37 -4.08
C LEU A 51 7.83 -8.21 -2.55
N THR A 52 7.81 -6.96 -2.10
CA THR A 52 7.81 -6.63 -0.68
C THR A 52 6.37 -6.46 -0.18
N ILE A 53 5.97 -7.31 0.75
CA ILE A 53 4.63 -7.32 1.33
C ILE A 53 4.73 -6.95 2.80
N VAL A 54 3.96 -5.94 3.20
CA VAL A 54 3.83 -5.54 4.61
C VAL A 54 2.53 -6.10 5.16
N THR A 55 2.58 -6.71 6.34
CA THR A 55 1.38 -7.26 6.99
C THR A 55 1.40 -7.11 8.50
N ASN A 56 0.23 -6.93 9.10
CA ASN A 56 0.04 -7.03 10.56
C ASN A 56 -0.49 -8.42 10.98
N ASN A 57 -0.64 -9.35 10.03
CA ASN A 57 -1.09 -10.72 10.31
C ASN A 57 0.10 -11.60 10.75
N ARG A 58 0.17 -11.90 12.04
CA ARG A 58 1.24 -12.71 12.63
C ARG A 58 1.30 -14.14 12.09
N HIS A 59 0.18 -14.73 11.67
CA HIS A 59 0.17 -16.08 11.10
C HIS A 59 0.92 -16.14 9.77
N ILE A 60 0.75 -15.12 8.94
CA ILE A 60 1.46 -15.00 7.66
C ILE A 60 2.95 -14.79 7.88
N ILE A 61 3.33 -13.90 8.82
CA ILE A 61 4.74 -13.67 9.16
C ILE A 61 5.41 -14.95 9.65
N LYS A 62 4.77 -15.68 10.57
CA LYS A 62 5.31 -16.94 11.10
C LYS A 62 5.42 -18.02 10.01
N LYS A 63 4.53 -18.01 9.02
CA LYS A 63 4.59 -18.95 7.89
C LYS A 63 5.71 -18.59 6.90
N TYR A 64 5.96 -17.31 6.69
CA TYR A 64 6.92 -16.79 5.71
C TYR A 64 8.01 -15.98 6.42
N GLU A 65 8.75 -16.63 7.34
CA GLU A 65 9.83 -15.99 8.10
C GLU A 65 10.99 -15.53 7.21
N ARG A 66 11.21 -16.22 6.09
CA ARG A 66 12.23 -15.89 5.09
C ARG A 66 11.58 -15.61 3.73
N PRO A 67 12.16 -14.71 2.94
CA PRO A 67 11.74 -14.56 1.55
C PRO A 67 11.86 -15.88 0.80
N PHE A 68 10.91 -16.15 -0.08
CA PHE A 68 10.91 -17.37 -0.89
C PHE A 68 10.86 -17.04 -2.37
N LEU A 69 11.42 -17.95 -3.17
CA LEU A 69 11.58 -17.81 -4.60
C LEU A 69 10.35 -18.32 -5.35
N ILE A 70 10.00 -17.65 -6.44
CA ILE A 70 9.02 -18.07 -7.43
C ILE A 70 9.64 -17.97 -8.80
N ASN A 71 9.55 -19.06 -9.56
CA ASN A 71 9.96 -19.08 -10.95
C ASN A 71 8.84 -18.55 -11.85
N SER A 72 9.23 -17.75 -12.84
CA SER A 72 8.38 -17.38 -13.96
C SER A 72 8.83 -18.10 -15.20
N ASP A 73 7.88 -18.78 -15.85
CA ASP A 73 8.08 -19.39 -17.18
C ASP A 73 8.16 -18.33 -18.29
N GLN A 74 7.93 -17.05 -17.95
CA GLN A 74 7.95 -15.92 -18.86
C GLN A 74 9.15 -15.00 -18.58
N PRO A 75 9.87 -14.52 -19.63
CA PRO A 75 11.04 -13.66 -19.49
C PRO A 75 10.70 -12.25 -19.00
N MET A 76 9.48 -11.76 -19.28
CA MET A 76 8.97 -10.48 -18.79
C MET A 76 7.76 -10.68 -17.90
N MET A 77 7.91 -10.32 -16.63
CA MET A 77 6.86 -10.45 -15.63
C MET A 77 6.00 -9.19 -15.62
N ASN A 78 4.84 -9.27 -16.26
CA ASN A 78 3.88 -8.18 -16.30
C ASN A 78 3.23 -7.93 -14.91
N THR A 79 2.65 -6.75 -14.74
CA THR A 79 2.01 -6.32 -13.48
C THR A 79 0.91 -7.29 -13.03
N LYS A 80 0.11 -7.81 -13.96
CA LYS A 80 -0.94 -8.80 -13.69
C LYS A 80 -0.37 -10.09 -13.09
N TYR A 81 0.76 -10.56 -13.60
CA TYR A 81 1.46 -11.74 -13.10
C TYR A 81 2.00 -11.51 -11.69
N ARG A 82 2.62 -10.35 -11.44
CA ARG A 82 3.12 -9.97 -10.10
C ARG A 82 2.00 -9.90 -9.07
N ILE A 83 0.86 -9.27 -9.42
CA ILE A 83 -0.33 -9.21 -8.56
C ILE A 83 -0.90 -10.62 -8.33
N SER A 84 -0.93 -11.46 -9.37
CA SER A 84 -1.35 -12.85 -9.25
C SER A 84 -0.48 -13.62 -8.25
N LYS A 85 0.85 -13.52 -8.34
CA LYS A 85 1.77 -14.19 -7.40
C LYS A 85 1.68 -13.64 -5.97
N TYR A 86 1.54 -12.33 -5.82
CA TYR A 86 1.18 -11.72 -4.54
C TYR A 86 -0.09 -12.39 -3.97
N LEU A 87 -1.16 -12.44 -4.74
CA LEU A 87 -2.44 -12.97 -4.30
C LEU A 87 -2.38 -14.47 -3.96
N THR A 88 -1.67 -15.26 -4.78
CA THR A 88 -1.41 -16.67 -4.49
C THR A 88 -0.70 -16.85 -3.15
N SER A 89 0.37 -16.08 -2.91
CA SER A 89 1.10 -16.15 -1.63
C SER A 89 0.22 -15.81 -0.43
N VAL A 90 -0.63 -14.79 -0.58
CA VAL A 90 -1.55 -14.36 0.48
C VAL A 90 -2.58 -15.45 0.76
N PHE A 91 -3.26 -15.97 -0.26
CA PHE A 91 -4.28 -17.00 -0.04
C PHE A 91 -3.69 -18.29 0.51
N CYS A 92 -2.50 -18.68 0.09
CA CYS A 92 -1.80 -19.81 0.69
C CYS A 92 -1.49 -19.58 2.18
N GLY A 93 -1.28 -18.33 2.60
CA GLY A 93 -1.07 -17.96 4.00
C GLY A 93 -2.35 -17.80 4.83
N LEU A 94 -3.51 -17.73 4.21
CA LEU A 94 -4.80 -17.54 4.88
C LEU A 94 -5.54 -18.87 5.09
N PRO A 95 -6.35 -18.97 6.16
CA PRO A 95 -7.19 -20.15 6.44
C PRO A 95 -8.44 -20.14 5.54
N ILE A 96 -8.24 -20.19 4.23
CA ILE A 96 -9.27 -20.25 3.19
C ILE A 96 -9.07 -21.56 2.43
N ASP A 97 -10.14 -22.31 2.18
CA ASP A 97 -10.11 -23.55 1.39
C ASP A 97 -9.84 -23.29 -0.10
N ILE A 98 -9.44 -24.34 -0.82
CA ILE A 98 -9.03 -24.21 -2.23
C ILE A 98 -10.18 -23.80 -3.16
N GLU A 99 -11.41 -24.22 -2.88
CA GLU A 99 -12.58 -23.90 -3.71
C GLU A 99 -12.91 -22.42 -3.63
N THR A 100 -12.94 -21.88 -2.41
CA THR A 100 -13.14 -20.46 -2.15
C THR A 100 -12.02 -19.62 -2.78
N ARG A 101 -10.76 -20.07 -2.69
CA ARG A 101 -9.65 -19.39 -3.36
C ARG A 101 -9.90 -19.31 -4.85
N ASN A 102 -10.19 -20.43 -5.50
CA ASN A 102 -10.42 -20.48 -6.94
C ASN A 102 -11.62 -19.63 -7.38
N LYS A 103 -12.70 -19.63 -6.58
CA LYS A 103 -13.90 -18.82 -6.83
C LYS A 103 -13.61 -17.32 -6.87
N TYR A 104 -12.83 -16.80 -5.92
CA TYR A 104 -12.63 -15.35 -5.79
C TYR A 104 -11.32 -14.84 -6.41
N PHE A 105 -10.38 -15.72 -6.76
CA PHE A 105 -9.04 -15.35 -7.21
C PHE A 105 -9.06 -14.32 -8.35
N LEU A 106 -9.74 -14.66 -9.45
CA LEU A 106 -9.78 -13.81 -10.63
C LEU A 106 -10.46 -12.46 -10.35
N ARG A 107 -11.54 -12.48 -9.57
CA ARG A 107 -12.27 -11.26 -9.20
C ARG A 107 -11.41 -10.34 -8.34
N ILE A 108 -10.70 -10.88 -7.35
CA ILE A 108 -9.84 -10.11 -6.47
C ILE A 108 -8.62 -9.58 -7.21
N CYS A 109 -8.03 -10.38 -8.10
CA CYS A 109 -6.95 -9.95 -8.98
C CYS A 109 -7.37 -8.75 -9.84
N GLN A 110 -8.57 -8.80 -10.43
CA GLN A 110 -9.11 -7.68 -11.21
C GLN A 110 -9.33 -6.43 -10.34
N LEU A 111 -9.95 -6.58 -9.16
CA LEU A 111 -10.17 -5.46 -8.25
C LEU A 111 -8.86 -4.78 -7.81
N LEU A 112 -7.78 -5.55 -7.65
CA LEU A 112 -6.45 -5.01 -7.35
C LEU A 112 -5.85 -4.28 -8.54
N LEU A 113 -6.02 -4.77 -9.77
CA LEU A 113 -5.59 -4.07 -10.98
C LEU A 113 -6.34 -2.75 -11.15
N ASP A 114 -7.66 -2.76 -10.99
CA ASP A 114 -8.49 -1.55 -11.05
C ASP A 114 -8.06 -0.54 -9.99
N LYS A 115 -7.78 -1.01 -8.76
CA LYS A 115 -7.23 -0.16 -7.69
C LYS A 115 -5.87 0.42 -8.03
N LEU A 116 -4.99 -0.32 -8.69
CA LEU A 116 -3.68 0.18 -9.09
C LEU A 116 -3.81 1.32 -10.11
N VAL A 117 -4.64 1.14 -11.15
CA VAL A 117 -4.91 2.19 -12.15
C VAL A 117 -5.47 3.45 -11.48
N VAL A 118 -6.38 3.26 -10.52
CA VAL A 118 -6.94 4.36 -9.73
C VAL A 118 -5.85 5.07 -8.91
N ILE A 119 -4.92 4.33 -8.29
CA ILE A 119 -3.78 4.90 -7.54
C ILE A 119 -2.87 5.70 -8.49
N GLU A 120 -2.49 5.13 -9.64
CA GLU A 120 -1.61 5.77 -10.62
C GLU A 120 -2.22 7.05 -11.21
N ASN A 121 -3.51 7.00 -11.57
CA ASN A 121 -4.22 8.18 -12.07
C ASN A 121 -4.39 9.27 -11.00
N ARG A 122 -4.49 8.89 -9.73
CA ARG A 122 -4.65 9.84 -8.62
C ARG A 122 -3.33 10.39 -8.08
N LEU A 123 -2.20 9.75 -8.34
CA LEU A 123 -0.91 10.45 -8.24
C LEU A 123 -0.88 11.71 -9.15
N LYS A 124 -1.84 11.85 -10.07
CA LYS A 124 -2.03 13.03 -10.91
C LYS A 124 -3.22 13.93 -10.47
N LYS A 125 -4.13 13.51 -9.57
CA LYS A 125 -5.37 14.24 -9.18
C LYS A 125 -5.66 14.19 -7.65
N GLN A 126 -6.16 15.29 -7.09
CA GLN A 126 -6.17 15.60 -5.64
C GLN A 126 -7.36 15.03 -4.83
N GLU A 127 -7.44 13.72 -4.57
CA GLU A 127 -8.49 13.17 -3.68
C GLU A 127 -8.03 12.02 -2.76
N LYS A 128 -8.49 12.03 -1.50
CA LYS A 128 -8.18 11.03 -0.46
C LYS A 128 -8.90 9.71 -0.75
N ASN A 129 -8.14 8.63 -0.97
CA ASN A 129 -8.70 7.30 -1.19
C ASN A 129 -7.83 6.21 -0.60
N THR A 130 -8.45 5.11 -0.17
CA THR A 130 -7.76 3.92 0.34
C THR A 130 -7.07 3.17 -0.81
N THR A 131 -5.86 2.67 -0.54
CA THR A 131 -5.05 1.87 -1.46
C THR A 131 -5.37 0.37 -1.41
N TYR A 132 -6.43 -0.02 -0.72
CA TYR A 132 -6.80 -1.41 -0.46
C TYR A 132 -8.29 -1.69 -0.69
N ILE A 133 -8.59 -2.95 -0.91
CA ILE A 133 -9.93 -3.53 -0.95
C ILE A 133 -10.20 -4.33 0.32
N LYS A 134 -11.47 -4.45 0.68
CA LYS A 134 -11.93 -5.31 1.77
C LYS A 134 -12.39 -6.64 1.17
N PHE A 135 -11.79 -7.74 1.63
CA PHE A 135 -12.21 -9.10 1.30
C PHE A 135 -12.67 -9.80 2.58
N GLY A 136 -13.88 -10.36 2.56
CA GLY A 136 -14.44 -11.09 3.69
C GLY A 136 -14.83 -12.50 3.28
N HIS A 137 -14.54 -13.47 4.13
CA HIS A 137 -15.02 -14.84 3.99
C HIS A 137 -15.40 -15.40 5.36
N GLY A 138 -16.63 -15.89 5.49
CA GLY A 138 -17.18 -16.31 6.78
C GLY A 138 -17.13 -15.17 7.81
N ARG A 139 -16.50 -15.43 8.96
CA ARG A 139 -16.30 -14.44 10.04
C ARG A 139 -14.99 -13.64 9.91
N GLN A 140 -14.20 -13.90 8.88
CA GLN A 140 -12.87 -13.30 8.72
C GLN A 140 -12.90 -12.18 7.68
N ILE A 141 -12.16 -11.10 7.95
CA ILE A 141 -12.04 -9.94 7.07
C ILE A 141 -10.56 -9.59 6.91
N TRP A 142 -10.13 -9.49 5.67
CA TRP A 142 -8.79 -9.07 5.28
C TRP A 142 -8.85 -7.85 4.38
N TYR A 143 -7.82 -7.03 4.46
CA TYR A 143 -7.64 -5.85 3.63
C TYR A 143 -6.42 -6.09 2.74
N LEU A 144 -6.68 -6.25 1.46
CA LEU A 144 -5.68 -6.57 0.44
C LEU A 144 -5.45 -5.33 -0.41
N GLY A 145 -4.22 -5.02 -0.77
CA GLY A 145 -3.98 -3.80 -1.53
C GLY A 145 -2.53 -3.42 -1.61
N PHE A 146 -2.30 -2.12 -1.76
CA PHE A 146 -0.99 -1.56 -1.95
C PHE A 146 -0.61 -0.62 -0.83
N TYR A 147 0.69 -0.39 -0.65
CA TYR A 147 1.18 0.71 0.15
C TYR A 147 2.26 1.50 -0.60
N ILE A 148 2.35 2.76 -0.22
CA ILE A 148 3.33 3.70 -0.72
C ILE A 148 4.20 4.12 0.46
N PRO A 149 5.53 4.14 0.36
CA PRO A 149 6.39 4.54 1.47
C PRO A 149 6.27 6.04 1.74
N CYS A 150 6.31 6.41 3.01
CA CYS A 150 6.36 7.79 3.45
C CYS A 150 7.66 8.46 3.01
N SER A 151 7.59 9.66 2.44
CA SER A 151 8.76 10.45 2.04
C SER A 151 9.68 10.84 3.20
N PHE A 152 9.21 10.82 4.44
CA PHE A 152 9.97 11.29 5.61
C PHE A 152 10.56 10.19 6.48
N CYS A 153 9.92 9.01 6.52
CA CYS A 153 10.34 7.93 7.41
C CYS A 153 10.15 6.55 6.80
N SER A 154 9.78 6.47 5.52
CA SER A 154 9.54 5.21 4.79
C SER A 154 8.42 4.32 5.36
N ASN A 155 7.73 4.73 6.42
CA ASN A 155 6.56 4.02 6.95
C ASN A 155 5.41 3.93 5.94
N VAL A 156 4.56 2.94 6.16
CA VAL A 156 3.51 2.49 5.23
C VAL A 156 2.39 3.53 5.09
N CYS A 157 2.24 4.13 3.91
CA CYS A 157 1.11 5.00 3.60
C CYS A 157 0.04 4.19 2.86
N ALA A 158 -1.16 4.08 3.44
CA ALA A 158 -2.32 3.41 2.82
C ALA A 158 -3.30 4.37 2.13
N TYR A 159 -2.85 5.60 1.88
CA TYR A 159 -3.56 6.62 1.11
C TYR A 159 -2.56 7.54 0.43
N VAL A 160 -2.99 8.13 -0.69
CA VAL A 160 -2.26 9.20 -1.40
C VAL A 160 -2.91 10.53 -1.01
N MET A 161 -2.12 11.50 -0.53
CA MET A 161 -2.62 12.85 -0.28
C MET A 161 -2.53 13.72 -1.54
N SER A 162 -3.28 14.81 -1.57
CA SER A 162 -3.19 15.85 -2.61
C SER A 162 -1.75 16.33 -2.82
N ARG A 163 -1.40 16.68 -4.07
CA ARG A 163 -0.06 17.16 -4.49
C ARG A 163 1.07 16.14 -4.33
N ASN A 164 0.81 14.85 -4.59
CA ASN A 164 1.81 13.78 -4.49
C ASN A 164 2.52 13.67 -3.14
N ARG A 165 1.88 14.16 -2.07
CA ARG A 165 2.42 14.03 -0.72
C ARG A 165 2.24 12.59 -0.25
N LYS A 166 3.34 11.86 -0.15
CA LYS A 166 3.39 10.49 0.37
C LYS A 166 3.80 10.56 1.84
N VAL A 167 2.85 10.80 2.75
CA VAL A 167 3.18 11.09 4.15
C VAL A 167 2.38 10.17 5.05
N CYS A 168 3.08 9.47 5.95
CA CYS A 168 2.42 8.62 6.93
C CYS A 168 1.74 9.47 8.00
N GLN A 169 0.84 8.84 8.75
CA GLN A 169 0.10 9.53 9.80
C GLN A 169 1.02 10.15 10.87
N ASN A 170 2.17 9.54 11.17
CA ASN A 170 3.13 10.06 12.16
C ASN A 170 3.88 11.30 11.65
N CYS A 171 4.12 11.40 10.35
CA CYS A 171 4.77 12.56 9.72
C CYS A 171 3.77 13.61 9.22
N ARG A 172 2.47 13.33 9.27
CA ARG A 172 1.41 14.23 8.80
C ARG A 172 1.48 15.60 9.48
N LEU A 173 1.76 15.64 10.79
CA LEU A 173 1.91 16.89 11.54
C LEU A 173 3.06 17.76 11.04
N LYS A 174 4.15 17.14 10.54
CA LYS A 174 5.31 17.87 9.99
C LYS A 174 4.97 18.66 8.73
N VAL A 175 3.95 18.22 7.98
CA VAL A 175 3.54 18.83 6.70
C VAL A 175 2.42 19.86 6.88
N ILE A 176 1.62 19.74 7.94
CA ILE A 176 0.60 20.74 8.29
C ILE A 176 1.28 22.01 8.85
N ALA A 177 2.37 21.86 9.60
CA ALA A 177 3.09 22.98 10.20
C ALA A 177 3.88 23.85 9.20
N THR A 178 4.19 23.38 7.98
CA THR A 178 5.07 24.08 7.03
C THR A 178 4.35 24.96 6.00
N LEU A 179 3.05 25.22 6.15
CA LEU A 179 2.38 26.26 5.35
C LEU A 179 2.39 27.57 6.13
N THR A 180 3.57 28.13 6.39
CA THR A 180 3.66 29.56 6.62
C THR A 180 3.18 30.24 5.33
N PRO A 181 2.16 31.11 5.37
CA PRO A 181 1.77 31.85 4.18
C PRO A 181 3.00 32.61 3.67
N PRO A 182 3.20 32.70 2.34
CA PRO A 182 4.22 33.59 1.81
C PRO A 182 3.99 34.97 2.43
N PRO A 183 5.04 35.66 2.89
CA PRO A 183 4.89 37.03 3.38
C PRO A 183 4.14 37.81 2.30
N GLN A 184 2.98 38.33 2.65
CA GLN A 184 2.26 39.24 1.78
C GLN A 184 3.22 40.39 1.53
N ASN A 185 3.61 40.59 0.26
CA ASN A 185 4.34 41.77 -0.14
C ASN A 185 3.53 42.98 0.32
N VAL A 186 4.00 43.64 1.37
CA VAL A 186 3.50 44.93 1.81
C VAL A 186 3.72 45.85 0.63
N PHE A 187 2.63 46.31 0.01
CA PHE A 187 2.69 47.38 -0.98
C PHE A 187 3.40 48.56 -0.33
N GLU A 188 4.58 48.92 -0.82
CA GLU A 188 5.20 50.20 -0.49
C GLU A 188 4.23 51.29 -0.95
N ASN A 189 3.69 52.05 0.00
CA ASN A 189 2.98 53.29 -0.29
C ASN A 189 4.00 54.25 -0.91
N PHE A 190 3.97 54.39 -2.23
CA PHE A 190 4.48 55.59 -2.91
C PHE A 190 3.51 56.74 -2.62
N SER A 191 3.55 57.25 -1.38
CA SER A 191 3.02 58.58 -1.09
C SER A 191 3.95 59.59 -1.76
N GLN A 192 3.45 60.08 -2.89
CA GLN A 192 4.10 61.02 -3.77
C GLN A 192 4.52 62.28 -3.00
N VAL A 193 5.78 62.65 -3.19
CA VAL A 193 6.29 63.99 -2.98
C VAL A 193 5.61 64.91 -3.99
N LYS A 194 4.84 65.88 -3.51
CA LYS A 194 4.80 67.23 -4.08
C LYS A 194 4.20 68.22 -3.09
#